data_AF-A0A8S2QGY0-F1
#
_entry.id   AF-A0A8S2QGY0-F1
#
_cell.length_a   1.000
_cell.length_b   1.000
_cell.length_c   1.000
_cell.angle_alpha   90.00
_cell.angle_beta   90.00
_cell.angle_gamma   90.00
#
_symmetry.space_group_name_H-M   'P 1'
#
loop_
_entity.id
_entity.type
_entity.pdbx_description
1 polymer ?
#
loop_
_entity_poly.entity_id
_entity_poly.type
_entity_poly.pdbx_seq_one_letter_code
_entity_poly.pdbx_strand_id
1 'polypeptide(L)'
;MYFYLCYPTETGRCSLSDVQNFLNDPTKTAGLQIVTPIFYTARDEQNVAIQDSYILFNCTDGYTNIGGPYNITCNANNAWSQPWPFCQSTAAQSPSTLPCPYSSTMLQITNGYAGDTSGLSLVGSDTPTAAAANSVITYTCLSPYMVDPTIGASVTCVNGQWSPSSMPQCSTY
;
A
#
# COMPACT_ATOMS: atom_id res chain seq x y z
N MET A 1 17.00 4.06 -51.32
CA MET A 1 15.80 4.03 -50.47
C MET A 1 15.82 2.71 -49.72
N TYR A 2 16.36 2.71 -48.50
CA TYR A 2 16.40 1.50 -47.68
C TYR A 2 15.08 1.42 -46.91
N PHE A 3 14.22 0.50 -47.33
CA PHE A 3 13.05 0.15 -46.56
C PHE A 3 13.53 -0.69 -45.38
N TYR A 4 13.65 -0.07 -44.20
CA TYR A 4 13.79 -0.82 -42.95
C TYR A 4 12.49 -1.59 -42.75
N LEU A 5 12.53 -2.89 -42.98
CA LEU A 5 11.49 -3.80 -42.55
C LEU A 5 11.47 -3.74 -41.01
N CYS A 6 10.41 -3.21 -40.40
CA CYS A 6 10.14 -3.44 -38.99
C CYS A 6 9.85 -4.94 -38.82
N TYR A 7 10.89 -5.71 -38.49
CA TYR A 7 10.68 -7.03 -37.89
C TYR A 7 9.98 -6.79 -36.55
N PRO A 8 8.79 -7.35 -36.31
CA PRO A 8 8.20 -7.28 -34.99
C PRO A 8 9.10 -8.10 -34.06
N THR A 9 9.89 -7.43 -33.22
CA THR A 9 10.64 -8.12 -32.18
C THR A 9 9.63 -8.90 -31.32
N GLU A 10 9.85 -10.19 -31.09
CA GLU A 10 9.07 -11.10 -30.23
C GLU A 10 9.08 -10.69 -28.74
N THR A 11 9.68 -9.54 -28.43
CA THR A 11 9.86 -8.94 -27.11
C THR A 11 8.80 -7.89 -26.84
N GLY A 12 8.38 -7.74 -25.57
CA GLY A 12 7.29 -6.85 -25.19
C GLY A 12 5.89 -7.44 -25.37
N ARG A 13 5.72 -8.73 -25.09
CA ARG A 13 4.40 -9.40 -25.07
C ARG A 13 4.14 -10.00 -23.70
N CYS A 14 3.18 -9.44 -22.97
CA CYS A 14 2.82 -9.91 -21.63
C CYS A 14 1.47 -10.62 -21.65
N SER A 15 1.36 -11.74 -20.95
CA SER A 15 0.12 -12.51 -20.92
C SER A 15 -0.94 -11.83 -20.05
N LEU A 16 -2.17 -11.72 -20.54
CA LEU A 16 -3.29 -11.28 -19.71
C LEU A 16 -3.73 -12.38 -18.73
N SER A 17 -3.35 -13.65 -18.96
CA SER A 17 -3.58 -14.72 -17.98
C SER A 17 -2.87 -14.48 -16.66
N ASP A 18 -1.70 -13.83 -16.67
CA ASP A 18 -0.94 -13.56 -15.45
C ASP A 18 -1.67 -12.52 -14.58
N VAL A 19 -2.27 -11.52 -15.23
CA VAL A 19 -3.15 -10.53 -14.59
C VAL A 19 -4.38 -11.23 -14.04
N GLN A 20 -5.03 -12.09 -14.82
CA GLN A 20 -6.21 -12.84 -14.37
C GLN A 20 -5.88 -13.74 -13.18
N ASN A 21 -4.76 -14.46 -13.20
CA ASN A 21 -4.31 -15.31 -12.10
C ASN A 21 -4.07 -14.51 -10.83
N PHE A 22 -3.44 -13.34 -10.93
CA PHE A 22 -3.28 -12.42 -9.81
C PHE A 22 -4.64 -11.93 -9.29
N LEU A 23 -5.53 -11.48 -10.17
CA LEU A 23 -6.87 -11.00 -9.82
C LEU A 23 -7.74 -12.08 -9.14
N ASN A 24 -7.53 -13.34 -9.52
CA ASN A 24 -8.23 -14.50 -8.97
C ASN A 24 -7.74 -14.94 -7.58
N ASP A 25 -6.66 -14.37 -7.06
CA ASP A 25 -6.18 -14.66 -5.70
C ASP A 25 -6.76 -13.64 -4.69
N PRO A 26 -7.83 -14.01 -3.94
CA PRO A 26 -8.48 -13.10 -3.01
C PRO A 26 -7.57 -12.67 -1.85
N THR A 27 -6.49 -13.42 -1.58
CA THR A 27 -5.52 -13.04 -0.54
C THR A 27 -4.60 -11.92 -0.99
N LYS A 28 -4.53 -11.64 -2.31
CA LYS A 28 -3.71 -10.59 -2.93
C LYS A 28 -4.54 -9.42 -3.42
N THR A 29 -5.84 -9.61 -3.68
CA THR A 29 -6.70 -8.60 -4.30
C THR A 29 -7.77 -8.02 -3.37
N ALA A 30 -7.74 -8.35 -2.08
CA ALA A 30 -8.65 -7.78 -1.09
C ALA A 30 -8.55 -6.24 -1.07
N GLY A 31 -9.66 -5.56 -1.41
CA GLY A 31 -9.73 -4.10 -1.48
C GLY A 31 -8.91 -3.47 -2.62
N LEU A 32 -8.42 -4.26 -3.57
CA LEU A 32 -7.76 -3.78 -4.79
C LEU A 32 -8.77 -3.68 -5.94
N GLN A 33 -8.75 -2.58 -6.68
CA GLN A 33 -9.64 -2.32 -7.80
C GLN A 33 -8.84 -1.90 -9.03
N ILE A 34 -9.31 -2.28 -10.22
CA ILE A 34 -8.80 -1.76 -11.48
C ILE A 34 -9.48 -0.42 -11.76
N VAL A 35 -8.69 0.62 -12.01
CA VAL A 35 -9.21 1.93 -12.41
C VAL A 35 -9.66 1.83 -13.87
N THR A 36 -10.92 2.20 -14.12
CA THR A 36 -11.51 2.20 -15.46
C THR A 36 -11.55 3.61 -16.06
N PRO A 37 -11.42 3.75 -17.39
CA PRO A 37 -11.29 2.68 -18.37
C PRO A 37 -9.90 2.02 -18.33
N ILE A 38 -9.84 0.73 -18.66
CA ILE A 38 -8.58 -0.01 -18.67
C ILE A 38 -7.78 0.43 -19.92
N PHE A 39 -6.60 1.03 -19.74
CA PHE A 39 -5.77 1.51 -20.86
C PHE A 39 -4.69 0.50 -21.26
N TYR A 40 -5.10 -0.68 -21.75
CA TYR A 40 -4.18 -1.59 -22.43
C TYR A 40 -4.57 -1.73 -23.90
N THR A 41 -3.59 -1.62 -24.80
CA THR A 41 -3.76 -1.99 -26.19
C THR A 41 -3.63 -3.52 -26.27
N ALA A 42 -4.75 -4.24 -26.15
CA ALA A 42 -4.77 -5.66 -26.46
C ALA A 42 -4.84 -5.89 -27.96
N ARG A 43 -4.09 -6.88 -28.46
CA ARG A 43 -4.56 -7.64 -29.63
C ARG A 43 -5.55 -8.65 -29.10
N ASP A 44 -6.83 -8.30 -29.18
CA ASP A 44 -7.96 -9.07 -28.64
C ASP A 44 -7.92 -10.55 -29.07
N GLU A 45 -7.43 -10.83 -30.28
CA GLU A 45 -7.33 -12.19 -30.81
C GLU A 45 -6.30 -13.11 -30.12
N GLN A 46 -5.44 -12.61 -29.21
CA GLN A 46 -4.39 -13.42 -28.56
C GLN A 46 -4.32 -13.35 -27.03
N ASN A 47 -5.19 -12.57 -26.34
CA ASN A 47 -5.12 -12.41 -24.87
C ASN A 47 -3.73 -11.92 -24.37
N VAL A 48 -3.07 -11.06 -25.14
CA VAL A 48 -1.71 -10.55 -24.89
C VAL A 48 -1.70 -9.02 -24.95
N ALA A 49 -0.99 -8.41 -23.99
CA ALA A 49 -0.66 -6.98 -23.98
C ALA A 49 0.70 -6.74 -24.65
N ILE A 50 0.81 -5.65 -25.41
CA ILE A 50 2.07 -5.24 -26.03
C ILE A 50 2.89 -4.34 -25.09
N GLN A 51 4.16 -4.14 -25.41
CA GLN A 51 5.07 -3.27 -24.66
C GLN A 51 4.44 -1.90 -24.39
N ASP A 52 4.70 -1.37 -23.19
CA ASP A 52 4.21 -0.07 -22.71
C ASP A 52 2.70 -0.02 -22.47
N SER A 53 1.98 -1.13 -22.68
CA SER A 53 0.62 -1.30 -22.14
C SER A 53 0.66 -1.28 -20.62
N TYR A 54 -0.33 -0.67 -19.98
CA TYR A 54 -0.36 -0.60 -18.52
C TYR A 54 -1.75 -0.82 -17.93
N ILE A 55 -1.77 -1.28 -16.69
CA ILE A 55 -2.96 -1.46 -15.88
C ILE A 55 -2.82 -0.57 -14.65
N LEU A 56 -3.81 0.29 -14.44
CA LEU A 56 -3.88 1.15 -13.28
C LEU A 56 -4.79 0.52 -12.23
N PHE A 57 -4.27 0.44 -11.01
CA PHE A 57 -4.99 -0.05 -9.85
C PHE A 57 -5.24 1.09 -8.85
N ASN A 58 -6.19 0.87 -7.96
CA ASN A 58 -6.40 1.69 -6.78
C ASN A 58 -6.91 0.82 -5.63
N CYS A 59 -6.78 1.27 -4.40
CA CYS A 59 -7.45 0.64 -3.27
C CYS A 59 -8.87 1.22 -3.09
N THR A 60 -9.83 0.38 -2.71
CA THR A 60 -11.14 0.84 -2.21
C THR A 60 -10.97 1.73 -0.99
N ASP A 61 -11.95 2.60 -0.75
CA ASP A 61 -12.05 3.35 0.51
C ASP A 61 -11.92 2.41 1.73
N GLY A 62 -11.10 2.80 2.71
CA GLY A 62 -10.79 1.97 3.88
C GLY A 62 -9.71 0.90 3.64
N TYR A 63 -8.99 0.94 2.51
CA TYR A 63 -7.79 0.14 2.26
C TYR A 63 -6.63 1.05 1.82
N THR A 64 -5.41 0.69 2.20
CA THR A 64 -4.19 1.42 1.83
C THR A 64 -3.26 0.50 1.04
N ASN A 65 -2.63 1.02 -0.01
CA ASN A 65 -1.60 0.29 -0.73
C ASN A 65 -0.32 0.24 0.11
N ILE A 66 0.13 -0.98 0.36
CA ILE A 66 1.37 -1.30 1.09
C ILE A 66 2.29 -2.21 0.26
N GLY A 67 1.95 -2.47 -1.00
CA GLY A 67 2.69 -3.29 -1.93
C GLY A 67 3.43 -2.46 -2.99
N GLY A 68 3.37 -2.92 -4.24
CA GLY A 68 3.97 -2.24 -5.37
C GLY A 68 3.20 -1.03 -5.90
N PRO A 69 3.72 -0.38 -6.95
CA PRO A 69 3.08 0.76 -7.57
C PRO A 69 1.69 0.41 -8.11
N TYR A 70 0.79 1.39 -8.12
CA TYR A 70 -0.54 1.25 -8.72
C TYR A 70 -0.51 1.07 -10.23
N ASN A 71 0.60 1.42 -10.89
CA ASN A 71 0.76 1.26 -12.32
C ASN A 71 1.61 0.02 -12.61
N ILE A 72 1.02 -0.97 -13.28
CA ILE A 72 1.69 -2.18 -13.72
C ILE A 72 1.81 -2.18 -15.24
N THR A 73 3.05 -2.16 -15.74
CA THR A 73 3.37 -1.97 -17.17
C THR A 73 3.93 -3.25 -17.78
N CYS A 74 3.55 -3.54 -19.03
CA CYS A 74 4.15 -4.60 -19.82
C CYS A 74 5.52 -4.17 -20.33
N ASN A 75 6.57 -4.82 -19.82
CA ASN A 75 7.94 -4.49 -20.17
C ASN A 75 8.41 -5.23 -21.43
N ALA A 76 9.49 -4.74 -22.03
CA ALA A 76 10.15 -5.39 -23.17
C ALA A 76 10.62 -6.83 -22.88
N ASN A 77 10.74 -7.23 -21.61
CA ASN A 77 11.17 -8.57 -21.21
C ASN A 77 10.03 -9.61 -21.17
N ASN A 78 8.88 -9.33 -21.78
CA ASN A 78 7.71 -10.21 -21.81
C ASN A 78 7.05 -10.46 -20.45
N ALA A 79 7.28 -9.58 -19.48
CA ALA A 79 6.70 -9.68 -18.15
C ALA A 79 6.10 -8.35 -17.67
N TRP A 80 4.98 -8.46 -16.94
CA TRP A 80 4.40 -7.34 -16.21
C TRP A 80 5.35 -6.87 -15.11
N SER A 81 5.44 -5.55 -14.91
CA SER A 81 6.28 -4.95 -13.87
C SER A 81 5.92 -5.52 -12.50
N GLN A 82 6.94 -5.76 -11.70
CA GLN A 82 6.83 -6.20 -10.31
C GLN A 82 7.41 -5.13 -9.38
N PRO A 83 6.98 -5.08 -8.12
CA PRO A 83 5.94 -5.92 -7.50
C PRO A 83 4.51 -5.47 -7.85
N TRP A 84 3.54 -6.38 -7.74
CA TRP A 84 2.10 -6.04 -7.85
C TRP A 84 1.64 -5.15 -6.67
N PRO A 85 0.62 -4.28 -6.87
CA PRO A 85 0.02 -3.52 -5.78
C PRO A 85 -0.70 -4.46 -4.81
N PHE A 86 -0.67 -4.11 -3.53
CA PHE A 86 -1.35 -4.87 -2.49
C PHE A 86 -2.05 -3.92 -1.53
N CYS A 87 -3.36 -4.10 -1.38
CA CYS A 87 -4.19 -3.29 -0.52
C CYS A 87 -4.43 -4.01 0.81
N GLN A 88 -4.20 -3.31 1.92
CA GLN A 88 -4.53 -3.81 3.26
C GLN A 88 -5.60 -2.94 3.88
N SER A 89 -6.59 -3.56 4.52
CA SER A 89 -7.65 -2.83 5.22
C SER A 89 -7.03 -1.93 6.28
N THR A 90 -7.44 -0.66 6.33
CA THR A 90 -7.00 0.31 7.34
C THR A 90 -7.39 -0.12 8.75
N ALA A 91 -8.47 -0.89 8.91
CA ALA A 91 -8.86 -1.48 10.19
C ALA A 91 -7.93 -2.64 10.63
N ALA A 92 -7.27 -3.31 9.68
CA ALA A 92 -6.28 -4.35 9.94
C ALA A 92 -4.84 -3.80 10.05
N GLN A 93 -4.63 -2.53 9.70
CA GLN A 93 -3.35 -1.80 9.87
C GLN A 93 -3.23 -1.24 11.29
N SER A 94 -3.55 -2.04 12.30
CA SER A 94 -3.17 -1.71 13.68
C SER A 94 -1.65 -1.60 13.73
N PRO A 95 -1.06 -0.47 14.19
CA PRO A 95 0.40 -0.30 14.21
C PRO A 95 1.14 -1.34 15.08
N SER A 96 0.41 -2.22 15.78
CA SER A 96 0.92 -3.38 16.50
C SER A 96 1.59 -4.45 15.64
N THR A 97 1.27 -4.54 14.34
CA THR A 97 1.82 -5.58 13.45
C THR A 97 2.92 -5.07 12.52
N LEU A 98 3.15 -3.75 12.45
CA LEU A 98 4.15 -3.14 11.59
C LEU A 98 5.46 -2.89 12.33
N PRO A 99 6.63 -3.23 11.75
CA PRO A 99 7.92 -2.87 12.32
C PRO A 99 8.15 -1.36 12.24
N CYS A 100 8.72 -0.76 13.28
CA CYS A 100 9.16 0.64 13.27
C CYS A 100 10.62 0.76 12.76
N PRO A 101 11.00 1.78 11.96
CA PRO A 101 10.19 2.87 11.37
C PRO A 101 9.24 2.38 10.26
N TYR A 102 7.93 2.58 10.42
CA TYR A 102 7.01 2.48 9.29
C TYR A 102 6.82 3.85 8.65
N SER A 103 6.73 3.88 7.32
CA SER A 103 6.56 5.08 6.51
C SER A 103 5.12 5.11 5.98
N SER A 104 4.15 5.21 6.89
CA SER A 104 2.77 5.47 6.49
C SER A 104 2.08 6.39 7.49
N THR A 105 1.45 7.41 6.95
CA THR A 105 0.82 8.56 7.60
C THR A 105 -0.41 8.23 8.46
N MET A 106 -0.68 6.94 8.73
CA MET A 106 -1.85 6.51 9.48
C MET A 106 -1.49 6.27 10.94
N LEU A 107 -1.28 7.36 11.67
CA LEU A 107 -1.24 7.37 13.14
C LEU A 107 -2.65 7.47 13.76
N GLN A 108 -3.67 6.99 13.06
CA GLN A 108 -5.06 7.12 13.49
C GLN A 108 -5.55 5.82 14.13
N ILE A 109 -6.34 5.95 15.19
CA ILE A 109 -7.08 4.86 15.83
C ILE A 109 -8.56 5.21 15.78
N THR A 110 -9.45 4.21 15.90
CA THR A 110 -10.89 4.46 15.94
C THR A 110 -11.23 5.47 17.04
N ASN A 111 -11.88 6.58 16.68
CA ASN A 111 -12.22 7.67 17.60
C ASN A 111 -11.01 8.36 18.30
N GLY A 112 -9.84 8.36 17.67
CA GLY A 112 -8.65 9.05 18.18
C GLY A 112 -7.60 9.37 17.10
N TYR A 113 -6.56 10.09 17.49
CA TYR A 113 -5.46 10.53 16.62
C TYR A 113 -4.13 10.54 17.40
N ALA A 114 -2.98 10.46 16.74
CA ALA A 114 -1.71 10.71 17.42
C ALA A 114 -1.54 12.19 17.76
N GLY A 115 -1.43 12.50 19.05
CA GLY A 115 -1.41 13.85 19.60
C GLY A 115 -0.02 14.41 19.90
N ASP A 116 0.97 13.56 20.20
CA ASP A 116 2.36 13.98 20.39
C ASP A 116 3.29 13.11 19.54
N THR A 117 3.97 13.76 18.59
CA THR A 117 4.93 13.17 17.67
C THR A 117 6.38 13.53 18.04
N SER A 118 6.62 13.97 19.28
CA SER A 118 7.95 14.28 19.80
C SER A 118 8.94 13.13 19.54
N GLY A 119 9.87 13.33 18.61
CA GLY A 119 10.81 12.31 18.13
C GLY A 119 10.55 11.77 16.72
N LEU A 120 9.52 12.26 16.02
CA LEU A 120 9.40 12.14 14.56
C LEU A 120 10.28 13.22 13.92
N SER A 121 11.29 12.82 13.16
CA SER A 121 12.01 13.74 12.28
C SER A 121 11.17 13.95 11.02
N LEU A 122 10.61 15.14 10.83
CA LEU A 122 10.00 15.54 9.55
C LEU A 122 11.13 15.69 8.52
N VAL A 123 11.50 14.61 7.86
CA VAL A 123 12.30 14.70 6.64
C VAL A 123 11.35 15.05 5.50
N GLY A 124 11.26 16.34 5.17
CA GLY A 124 10.76 16.82 3.87
C GLY A 124 9.27 16.62 3.62
N SER A 125 8.60 17.73 3.30
CA SER A 125 7.15 17.92 3.16
C SER A 125 6.43 17.16 2.01
N ASP A 126 7.00 16.09 1.44
CA ASP A 126 6.35 15.29 0.38
C ASP A 126 6.62 13.76 0.51
N THR A 127 7.06 13.28 1.68
CA THR A 127 7.35 11.85 1.92
C THR A 127 6.80 11.32 3.24
N PRO A 128 6.56 10.00 3.39
CA PRO A 128 5.80 9.48 4.52
C PRO A 128 6.65 9.40 5.79
N THR A 129 6.05 9.88 6.89
CA THR A 129 6.60 10.00 8.25
C THR A 129 7.27 8.70 8.72
N ALA A 130 8.57 8.71 8.98
CA ALA A 130 9.30 7.58 9.57
C ALA A 130 9.58 7.84 11.06
N ALA A 131 9.09 6.97 11.95
CA ALA A 131 9.40 7.04 13.39
C ALA A 131 10.82 6.52 13.68
N ALA A 132 11.72 7.38 14.15
CA ALA A 132 13.08 6.99 14.51
C ALA A 132 13.12 5.91 15.63
N ALA A 133 14.25 5.22 15.77
CA ALA A 133 14.44 4.28 16.89
C ALA A 133 14.26 5.01 18.24
N ASN A 134 13.50 4.41 19.17
CA ASN A 134 13.07 5.00 20.44
C ASN A 134 12.04 6.14 20.34
N SER A 135 11.41 6.37 19.18
CA SER A 135 10.26 7.27 19.09
C SER A 135 9.12 6.78 19.98
N VAL A 136 8.48 7.71 20.67
CA VAL A 136 7.25 7.50 21.44
C VAL A 136 6.11 8.19 20.69
N ILE A 137 5.01 7.46 20.48
CA ILE A 137 3.79 8.01 19.88
C ILE A 137 2.71 7.98 20.96
N THR A 138 2.15 9.14 21.27
CA THR A 138 1.02 9.27 22.20
C THR A 138 -0.26 9.56 21.44
N TYR A 139 -1.26 8.71 21.64
CA TYR A 139 -2.58 8.81 21.05
C TYR A 139 -3.51 9.60 21.96
N THR A 140 -4.37 10.41 21.34
CA THR A 140 -5.39 11.23 21.98
C THR A 140 -6.75 10.81 21.45
N CYS A 141 -7.69 10.53 22.35
CA CYS A 141 -9.06 10.22 21.97
C CYS A 141 -9.84 11.50 21.66
N LEU A 142 -10.73 11.42 20.68
CA LEU A 142 -11.72 12.46 20.42
C LEU A 142 -12.75 12.45 21.54
N SER A 143 -13.25 13.61 21.96
CA SER A 143 -14.37 13.67 22.91
C SER A 143 -15.63 13.03 22.28
N PRO A 144 -16.43 12.23 23.01
CA PRO A 144 -16.40 11.92 24.45
C PRO A 144 -15.63 10.64 24.82
N TYR A 145 -14.81 10.10 23.91
CA TYR A 145 -14.11 8.83 24.10
C TYR A 145 -12.90 8.98 25.02
N MET A 146 -12.59 7.93 25.77
CA MET A 146 -11.45 7.86 26.68
C MET A 146 -10.53 6.70 26.31
N VAL A 147 -9.25 6.82 26.66
CA VAL A 147 -8.27 5.75 26.47
C VAL A 147 -8.54 4.62 27.46
N ASP A 148 -8.48 3.38 27.00
CA ASP A 148 -8.53 2.21 27.89
C ASP A 148 -7.35 2.26 28.90
N PRO A 149 -7.62 2.34 30.22
CA PRO A 149 -6.59 2.48 31.24
C PRO A 149 -5.71 1.22 31.39
N THR A 150 -6.13 0.08 30.85
CA THR A 150 -5.36 -1.18 30.88
C THR A 150 -4.31 -1.25 29.77
N ILE A 151 -4.53 -0.55 28.66
CA ILE A 151 -3.65 -0.55 27.48
C ILE A 151 -2.74 0.70 27.48
N GLY A 152 -3.26 1.82 27.97
CA GLY A 152 -2.54 3.10 27.97
C GLY A 152 -2.58 3.80 26.61
N ALA A 153 -2.12 5.06 26.59
CA ALA A 153 -2.25 5.96 25.44
C ALA A 153 -1.02 5.98 24.51
N SER A 154 0.08 5.33 24.90
CA SER A 154 1.37 5.52 24.27
C SER A 154 2.01 4.19 23.87
N VAL A 155 2.71 4.20 22.73
CA VAL A 155 3.55 3.10 22.26
C VAL A 155 4.96 3.61 21.99
N THR A 156 5.96 2.77 22.26
CA THR A 156 7.38 3.07 22.11
C THR A 156 8.02 2.12 21.11
N CYS A 157 8.84 2.64 20.20
CA CYS A 157 9.62 1.82 19.28
C CYS A 157 10.86 1.26 19.99
N VAL A 158 10.84 -0.03 20.33
CA VAL A 158 11.95 -0.74 20.99
C VAL A 158 12.46 -1.83 20.05
N ASN A 159 13.73 -1.79 19.68
CA ASN A 159 14.36 -2.79 18.78
C ASN A 159 13.62 -3.01 17.44
N GLY A 160 12.98 -1.96 16.90
CA GLY A 160 12.24 -2.04 15.64
C GLY A 160 10.80 -2.58 15.77
N GLN A 161 10.31 -2.78 17.00
CA GLN A 161 8.92 -3.18 17.26
C GLN A 161 8.23 -2.23 18.25
N TRP A 162 6.92 -2.06 18.09
CA TRP A 162 6.11 -1.26 19.01
C TRP A 162 5.87 -2.01 20.32
N SER A 163 6.10 -1.31 21.43
CA SER A 163 5.88 -1.80 22.78
C SER A 163 5.06 -0.78 23.59
N PRO A 164 3.94 -1.18 24.21
CA PRO A 164 3.35 -2.53 24.15
C PRO A 164 2.85 -2.87 22.73
N SER A 165 2.76 -4.16 22.41
CA SER A 165 2.20 -4.63 21.13
C SER A 165 0.69 -4.40 21.03
N SER A 166 0.02 -3.99 22.10
CA SER A 166 -1.39 -3.65 22.12
C SER A 166 -1.56 -2.16 21.79
N MET A 167 -2.32 -1.85 20.75
CA MET A 167 -2.59 -0.48 20.32
C MET A 167 -3.61 0.21 21.24
N PRO A 168 -3.44 1.51 21.57
CA PRO A 168 -4.43 2.26 22.35
C PRO A 168 -5.82 2.18 21.70
N GLN A 169 -6.83 2.02 22.55
CA GLN A 169 -8.23 1.96 22.14
C GLN A 169 -8.99 3.12 22.78
N CYS A 170 -9.86 3.77 21.99
CA CYS A 170 -10.75 4.82 22.46
C CYS A 170 -12.19 4.30 22.53
N SER A 171 -12.78 4.33 23.72
CA SER A 171 -14.16 3.86 23.97
C SER A 171 -14.94 4.86 24.83
N THR A 172 -16.27 4.79 24.74
CA THR A 172 -17.18 5.47 25.69
C THR A 172 -17.48 4.46 26.80
N TYR A 173 -16.83 4.59 27.96
CA TYR A 173 -17.22 3.82 29.14
C TYR A 173 -18.67 4.14 29.56
#